data_AF-A0A7X5DI65-F1
#
_entry.id   AF-A0A7X5DI65-F1
#
_cell.length_a   1.000
_cell.length_b   1.000
_cell.length_c   1.000
_cell.angle_alpha   90.00
_cell.angle_beta   90.00
_cell.angle_gamma   90.00
#
_symmetry.space_group_name_H-M   'P 1'
#
loop_
_entity.id
_entity.type
_entity.pdbx_description
1 polymer ?
#
loop_
_entity_poly.entity_id
_entity_poly.type
_entity_poly.pdbx_seq_one_letter_code
_entity_poly.pdbx_strand_id
1 'polypeptide(L)'
;MMEVAHSDLLKKIEGRKDRKGYIQIMTEGQMSVSDFFIPSSYKDASGKENKCYEVTRMGCDFLANKSTGEKGVIFTARYVKRFQEMENQIRRVSLTEHPGEVA
;
A
#
# COMPACT_ATOMS: atom_id res chain seq x y z
N MET A 1 -4.94 1.82 -16.26
CA MET A 1 -4.34 0.74 -15.42
C MET A 1 -3.00 1.30 -14.91
N MET A 2 -2.23 0.64 -14.04
CA MET A 2 -0.95 1.21 -13.56
C MET A 2 0.12 1.34 -14.66
N GLU A 3 -0.11 0.81 -15.87
CA GLU A 3 0.83 0.78 -17.00
C GLU A 3 2.23 0.23 -16.61
N VAL A 4 2.26 -0.69 -15.64
CA VAL A 4 3.47 -1.34 -15.12
C VAL A 4 3.30 -2.85 -15.26
N ALA A 5 4.29 -3.51 -15.87
CA ALA A 5 4.30 -4.96 -15.99
C ALA A 5 4.34 -5.62 -14.60
N HIS A 6 3.62 -6.73 -14.43
CA HIS A 6 3.52 -7.44 -13.15
C HIS A 6 4.91 -7.78 -12.56
N SER A 7 5.84 -8.24 -13.39
CA SER A 7 7.21 -8.59 -12.96
C SER A 7 8.00 -7.38 -12.46
N ASP A 8 7.76 -6.18 -13.00
CA ASP A 8 8.42 -4.96 -12.55
C ASP A 8 7.78 -4.41 -11.27
N LEU A 9 6.47 -4.64 -11.09
CA LEU A 9 5.80 -4.34 -9.82
C LEU A 9 6.33 -5.21 -8.68
N LEU A 10 6.50 -6.52 -8.92
CA LEU A 10 7.11 -7.41 -7.93
C LEU A 10 8.52 -6.94 -7.53
N LYS A 11 9.36 -6.55 -8.49
CA LYS A 11 10.70 -5.98 -8.21
C LYS A 11 10.63 -4.68 -7.41
N LYS A 12 9.60 -3.85 -7.58
CA LYS A 12 9.41 -2.64 -6.77
C LYS A 12 9.00 -2.98 -5.33
N ILE A 13 8.13 -3.97 -5.15
CA ILE A 13 7.66 -4.41 -3.83
C ILE A 13 8.81 -5.07 -3.06
N GLU A 14 9.50 -6.04 -3.66
CA GLU A 14 10.55 -6.84 -3.01
C GLU A 14 11.91 -6.16 -2.99
N GLY A 15 12.25 -5.42 -4.05
CA GLY A 15 13.57 -4.87 -4.27
C GLY A 15 14.43 -5.74 -5.19
N ARG A 16 15.68 -5.33 -5.35
CA ARG A 16 16.74 -6.08 -6.06
C ARG A 16 18.04 -5.96 -5.26
N LYS A 17 19.09 -6.67 -5.71
CA LYS A 17 20.41 -6.63 -5.07
C LYS A 17 20.98 -5.21 -4.91
N ASP A 18 20.64 -4.32 -5.82
CA ASP A 18 21.14 -2.94 -5.91
C ASP A 18 20.17 -1.88 -5.36
N ARG A 19 18.94 -2.26 -4.99
CA ARG A 19 17.91 -1.31 -4.56
C ARG A 19 16.93 -1.91 -3.57
N LYS A 20 16.62 -1.15 -2.52
CA LYS A 20 15.58 -1.53 -1.57
C LYS A 20 14.20 -1.53 -2.24
N GLY A 21 13.40 -2.54 -1.93
CA GLY A 21 11.99 -2.59 -2.29
C GLY A 21 11.11 -1.82 -1.31
N TYR A 22 9.84 -1.65 -1.65
CA TYR A 22 8.86 -1.00 -0.76
C TYR A 22 8.77 -1.70 0.59
N ILE A 23 8.79 -3.03 0.63
CA ILE A 23 8.73 -3.80 1.88
C ILE A 23 9.90 -3.41 2.80
N GLN A 24 11.12 -3.39 2.26
CA GLN A 24 12.31 -3.05 3.03
C GLN A 24 12.27 -1.59 3.50
N ILE A 25 11.97 -0.65 2.59
CA ILE A 25 11.91 0.78 2.92
C ILE A 25 10.84 1.06 3.98
N MET A 26 9.66 0.44 3.86
CA MET A 26 8.57 0.58 4.83
C MET A 26 8.95 -0.01 6.19
N THR A 27 9.60 -1.19 6.20
CA THR A 27 10.08 -1.82 7.43
C THR A 27 11.08 -0.94 8.17
N GLU A 28 12.09 -0.41 7.45
CA GLU A 28 13.08 0.53 8.00
C GLU A 28 12.43 1.85 8.46
N GLY A 29 11.35 2.27 7.80
CA GLY A 29 10.52 3.42 8.19
C GLY A 29 9.53 3.14 9.33
N GLN A 30 9.61 1.99 9.99
CA GLN A 30 8.73 1.54 11.08
C GLN A 30 7.24 1.47 10.70
N MET A 31 6.95 1.12 9.45
CA MET A 31 5.59 0.94 8.94
C MET A 31 5.21 -0.55 8.96
N SER A 32 3.95 -0.85 9.31
CA SER A 32 3.41 -2.21 9.18
C SER A 32 3.17 -2.54 7.71
N VAL A 33 4.07 -3.34 7.12
CA VAL A 33 4.00 -3.74 5.71
C VAL A 33 2.73 -4.54 5.40
N SER A 34 2.28 -5.37 6.34
CA SER A 34 1.07 -6.19 6.20
C SER A 34 -0.20 -5.36 6.03
N ASP A 35 -0.20 -4.08 6.43
CA ASP A 35 -1.31 -3.18 6.18
C ASP A 35 -1.46 -2.87 4.67
N PHE A 36 -0.40 -3.04 3.87
CA PHE A 36 -0.33 -2.73 2.44
C PHE A 36 -0.22 -3.99 1.55
N PHE A 37 0.68 -4.90 1.90
CA PHE A 37 1.03 -6.07 1.09
C PHE A 37 1.05 -7.32 1.96
N ILE A 38 0.27 -8.33 1.57
CA ILE A 38 0.19 -9.62 2.26
C ILE A 38 0.89 -10.66 1.38
N PRO A 39 1.97 -11.32 1.85
CA PRO A 39 2.66 -12.36 1.09
C PRO A 39 1.71 -13.52 0.75
N SER A 40 1.75 -13.98 -0.50
CA SER A 40 0.95 -15.11 -0.97
C SER A 40 1.71 -15.88 -2.06
N SER A 41 1.10 -16.92 -2.61
CA SER A 41 1.61 -17.67 -3.75
C SER A 41 0.49 -18.08 -4.70
N TYR A 42 0.86 -18.34 -5.95
CA TYR A 42 -0.03 -18.91 -6.96
C TYR A 42 0.70 -19.99 -7.75
N LYS A 43 -0.04 -20.98 -8.25
CA LYS A 43 0.49 -21.96 -9.20
C LYS A 43 0.19 -21.51 -10.62
N ASP A 44 1.21 -21.50 -11.47
CA ASP A 44 1.01 -21.24 -12.90
C ASP A 44 0.54 -22.51 -13.64
N ALA A 45 0.30 -22.38 -14.94
CA ALA A 45 -0.16 -23.49 -15.78
C ALA A 45 0.85 -24.66 -15.88
N SER A 46 2.12 -24.43 -15.56
CA SER A 46 3.14 -25.49 -15.47
C SER A 46 3.12 -26.23 -14.13
N GLY A 47 2.29 -25.79 -13.18
CA GLY A 47 2.21 -26.31 -11.82
C GLY A 47 3.27 -25.73 -10.87
N LYS A 48 4.12 -24.82 -11.37
CA LYS A 48 5.15 -24.17 -10.56
C LYS A 48 4.51 -23.17 -9.61
N GLU A 49 4.92 -23.24 -8.35
CA GLU A 49 4.55 -22.24 -7.35
C GLU A 49 5.38 -20.97 -7.52
N ASN A 50 4.70 -19.84 -7.66
CA ASN A 50 5.29 -18.53 -7.82
C ASN A 50 4.79 -17.61 -6.70
N LYS A 51 5.71 -16.81 -6.15
CA LYS A 51 5.39 -15.84 -5.13
C LYS A 51 4.56 -14.71 -5.70
N CYS A 52 3.59 -14.24 -4.93
CA CYS A 52 2.84 -13.02 -5.21
C CYS A 52 2.50 -12.30 -3.92
N TYR A 53 1.75 -11.21 -4.05
CA TYR A 53 1.26 -10.42 -2.93
C TYR A 53 -0.20 -10.11 -3.15
N GLU A 54 -1.03 -10.38 -2.14
CA GLU A 54 -2.35 -9.78 -2.07
C GLU A 54 -2.19 -8.32 -1.65
N VAL A 55 -2.82 -7.43 -2.41
CA VAL A 55 -2.71 -5.99 -2.20
C VAL A 55 -3.98 -5.51 -1.50
N THR A 56 -3.84 -4.93 -0.31
CA THR A 56 -4.99 -4.40 0.43
C THR A 56 -5.53 -3.14 -0.25
N ARG A 57 -6.70 -2.64 0.17
CA ARG A 57 -7.19 -1.32 -0.29
C ARG A 57 -6.12 -0.22 -0.11
N MET A 58 -5.47 -0.20 1.05
CA MET A 58 -4.40 0.75 1.35
C MET A 58 -3.16 0.53 0.47
N GLY A 59 -2.83 -0.72 0.17
CA GLY A 59 -1.78 -1.08 -0.77
C GLY A 59 -2.07 -0.58 -2.18
N CYS A 60 -3.32 -0.69 -2.65
CA CYS A 60 -3.75 -0.15 -3.94
C CYS A 60 -3.63 1.37 -3.98
N ASP A 61 -4.09 2.06 -2.93
CA ASP A 61 -3.98 3.51 -2.81
C ASP A 61 -2.50 3.95 -2.78
N PHE A 62 -1.64 3.22 -2.07
CA PHE A 62 -0.20 3.45 -2.06
C PHE A 62 0.41 3.28 -3.46
N LEU A 63 0.08 2.20 -4.17
CA LEU A 63 0.60 1.92 -5.51
C LEU A 63 0.13 2.91 -6.57
N ALA A 64 -1.06 3.48 -6.41
CA ALA A 64 -1.60 4.51 -7.31
C ALA A 64 -0.83 5.84 -7.22
N ASN A 65 -0.13 6.09 -6.10
CA ASN A 65 0.63 7.32 -5.89
C ASN A 65 2.04 7.24 -6.53
N LYS A 66 2.56 8.39 -6.97
CA LYS A 66 3.95 8.50 -7.45
C LYS A 66 4.90 8.66 -6.27
N SER A 67 5.58 7.58 -5.89
CA SER A 67 6.64 7.61 -4.86
C SER A 67 8.02 7.44 -5.48
N THR A 68 8.90 8.44 -5.29
CA THR A 68 10.29 8.39 -5.77
C THR A 68 11.27 8.41 -4.59
N GLY A 69 12.20 7.46 -4.56
CA GLY A 69 13.20 7.32 -3.50
C GLY A 69 12.62 6.85 -2.16
N GLU A 70 13.50 6.55 -1.20
CA GLU A 70 13.10 5.97 0.11
C GLU A 70 12.19 6.93 0.89
N LYS A 71 12.56 8.22 0.95
CA LYS A 71 11.75 9.25 1.62
C LYS A 71 10.37 9.41 1.00
N GLY A 72 10.26 9.34 -0.33
CA GLY A 72 8.98 9.42 -1.03
C GLY A 72 8.07 8.23 -0.74
N VAL A 73 8.64 7.03 -0.65
CA VAL A 73 7.91 5.81 -0.25
C VAL A 73 7.37 5.93 1.18
N ILE A 74 8.21 6.33 2.14
CA ILE A 74 7.78 6.50 3.54
C ILE A 74 6.70 7.57 3.65
N PHE A 75 6.88 8.71 2.96
CA PHE A 75 5.89 9.78 2.91
C PHE A 75 4.55 9.28 2.38
N THR A 76 4.56 8.57 1.24
CA THR A 76 3.33 8.07 0.61
C THR A 76 2.61 7.06 1.52
N ALA A 77 3.35 6.14 2.14
CA ALA A 77 2.79 5.15 3.05
C ALA A 77 2.09 5.83 4.25
N ARG A 78 2.73 6.85 4.84
CA ARG A 78 2.15 7.64 5.94
C ARG A 78 0.94 8.45 5.49
N TYR A 79 1.03 9.08 4.33
CA TYR A 79 -0.04 9.88 3.74
C TYR A 79 -1.31 9.04 3.53
N VAL A 80 -1.19 7.90 2.86
CA VAL A 80 -2.32 7.00 2.59
C VAL A 80 -2.91 6.46 3.90
N LYS A 81 -2.07 6.05 4.85
CA LYS A 81 -2.54 5.58 6.16
C LYS A 81 -3.34 6.65 6.91
N ARG A 82 -2.83 7.88 6.96
CA ARG A 82 -3.52 8.99 7.61
C ARG A 82 -4.83 9.35 6.91
N PHE A 83 -4.86 9.27 5.58
CA PHE A 83 -6.07 9.49 4.79
C PHE A 83 -7.14 8.44 5.10
N GLN A 84 -6.78 7.16 5.15
CA GLN A 84 -7.70 6.09 5.50
C GLN A 84 -8.22 6.22 6.93
N GLU A 85 -7.36 6.60 7.88
CA GLU A 85 -7.79 6.90 9.27
C GLU A 85 -8.82 8.04 9.31
N MET A 86 -8.58 9.12 8.55
CA MET A 86 -9.52 10.24 8.43
C MET A 86 -10.85 9.80 7.79
N GLU A 87 -10.81 9.05 6.69
CA GLU A 87 -11.99 8.53 6.02
C GLU A 87 -12.82 7.62 6.95
N ASN A 88 -12.15 6.79 7.74
CA ASN A 88 -12.80 5.94 8.73
C ASN A 88 -13.44 6.74 9.87
N GLN A 89 -12.79 7.82 10.33
CA GLN A 89 -13.35 8.73 11.33
C GLN A 89 -14.61 9.41 10.78
N ILE A 90 -14.55 9.98 9.58
CA ILE A 90 -15.70 10.63 8.93
C ILE A 90 -16.85 9.64 8.73
N ARG A 91 -16.58 8.40 8.35
CA ARG A 91 -17.62 7.37 8.16
C ARG A 91 -18.28 6.93 9.47
N ARG A 92 -17.54 6.96 10.58
CA ARG A 92 -18.07 6.63 11.92
C ARG A 92 -18.87 7.77 12.51
N VAL A 93 -18.47 9.01 12.23
CA VAL A 93 -19.28 10.20 12.47
C VAL A 93 -20.34 10.26 11.37
N SER A 94 -21.36 9.41 11.46
CA SER A 94 -22.58 9.58 10.68
C SER A 94 -22.95 11.06 10.67
N LEU A 95 -23.06 11.67 9.48
CA LEU A 95 -23.53 13.04 9.30
C LEU A 95 -24.79 13.19 10.15
N THR A 96 -24.71 13.83 11.31
CA THR A 96 -25.90 14.33 11.97
C THR A 96 -26.57 15.22 10.95
N GLU A 97 -27.79 14.88 10.54
CA GLU A 97 -28.55 15.54 9.47
C GLU A 97 -28.92 17.01 9.80
N HIS A 98 -28.24 17.64 10.76
CA HIS A 98 -28.55 18.95 11.31
C HIS A 98 -27.28 19.83 11.22
N PRO A 99 -27.09 20.54 10.08
CA PRO A 99 -26.02 21.52 9.96
C PRO A 99 -26.42 22.75 10.79
N GLY A 100 -26.12 22.77 12.10
CA GLY A 100 -26.46 23.95 12.90
C GLY A 100 -26.16 23.97 14.40
N GLU A 101 -25.96 22.85 15.09
CA GLU A 101 -25.72 22.89 16.54
C GLU A 101 -24.31 22.41 16.89
N VAL A 102 -23.52 23.35 17.40
CA VAL A 102 -22.27 23.09 18.12
C VAL A 102 -22.62 22.68 19.54
N ALA A 103 -22.00 21.61 20.04
CA ALA A 103 -21.97 21.28 21.46
C ALA A 103 -21.10 22.28 22.23
#